data_AF-A0A4Q2U417-F1
#
_entry.id   AF-A0A4Q2U417-F1
#
_cell.length_a   1.000
_cell.length_b   1.000
_cell.length_c   1.000
_cell.angle_alpha   90.00
_cell.angle_beta   90.00
_cell.angle_gamma   90.00
#
_symmetry.space_group_name_H-M   'P 1'
#
loop_
_entity.id
_entity.type
_entity.pdbx_description
1 polymer ?
#
loop_
_entity_poly.entity_id
_entity_poly.type
_entity_poly.pdbx_seq_one_letter_code
_entity_poly.pdbx_strand_id
1 'polypeptide(L)'
;MHGQLVYHGNYCGPGNKGAHPAPVDALDAACMRHDACVKDFKIPSCGCNARLAEAATAVAADRSAPAEEREAADFTARGAQALPCH
;
A
#
# COMPACT_ATOMS: atom_id res chain seq x y z
N MET A 1 1.23 -13.77 -17.44
CA MET A 1 2.23 -12.73 -17.12
C MET A 1 1.64 -11.90 -15.98
N HIS A 2 2.02 -12.15 -14.73
CA HIS A 2 1.58 -11.32 -13.60
C HIS A 2 2.58 -10.17 -13.45
N GLY A 3 2.25 -9.03 -14.05
CA GLY A 3 3.10 -7.83 -13.97
C GLY A 3 3.05 -7.26 -12.56
N GLN A 4 4.15 -7.38 -11.82
CA GLN A 4 4.36 -6.73 -10.53
C GLN A 4 4.72 -5.26 -10.80
N LEU A 5 3.72 -4.39 -10.86
CA LEU A 5 3.92 -2.94 -11.02
C LEU A 5 4.05 -2.29 -9.63
N VAL A 6 5.15 -2.57 -8.94
CA VAL A 6 5.49 -1.91 -7.68
C VAL A 6 6.01 -0.52 -7.99
N TYR A 7 5.33 0.51 -7.49
CA TYR A 7 5.73 1.90 -7.68
C TYR A 7 6.45 2.48 -6.46
N HIS A 8 6.31 1.84 -5.29
CA HIS A 8 7.01 2.22 -4.07
C HIS A 8 7.40 0.98 -3.27
N GLY A 9 8.62 0.96 -2.72
CA GLY A 9 9.11 -0.13 -1.88
C GLY A 9 9.05 -1.50 -2.55
N ASN A 10 8.54 -2.49 -1.82
CA ASN A 10 8.41 -3.89 -2.24
C ASN A 10 6.96 -4.36 -2.40
N TYR A 11 6.01 -3.64 -1.80
CA TYR A 11 4.62 -4.05 -1.66
C TYR A 11 3.61 -3.04 -2.22
N CYS A 12 3.97 -1.78 -2.43
CA CYS A 12 3.02 -0.80 -2.95
C CYS A 12 2.89 -0.94 -4.47
N GLY A 13 1.87 -1.69 -4.92
CA GLY A 13 1.54 -1.91 -6.32
C GLY A 13 0.59 -3.10 -6.53
N PRO A 14 0.21 -3.42 -7.77
CA PRO A 14 -0.48 -4.68 -8.09
C PRO A 14 0.46 -5.87 -7.84
N GLY A 15 0.29 -6.51 -6.68
CA GLY A 15 1.18 -7.56 -6.19
C GLY A 15 2.45 -7.00 -5.53
N ASN A 16 3.33 -7.90 -5.08
CA ASN A 16 4.61 -7.58 -4.45
C ASN A 16 5.78 -8.20 -5.23
N LYS A 17 7.02 -7.83 -4.89
CA LYS A 17 8.25 -8.35 -5.53
C LYS A 17 8.53 -9.85 -5.31
N GLY A 18 7.58 -10.66 -4.83
CA GLY A 18 7.81 -12.05 -4.43
C GLY A 18 8.68 -12.13 -3.18
N ALA A 19 9.32 -13.28 -2.90
CA ALA A 19 10.31 -13.53 -1.83
C ALA A 19 10.06 -13.00 -0.38
N HIS A 20 8.91 -12.37 -0.12
CA HIS A 20 8.56 -11.67 1.12
C HIS A 20 9.72 -10.85 1.74
N PRO A 21 10.33 -9.90 1.00
CA PRO A 21 11.38 -9.05 1.55
C PRO A 21 10.85 -8.20 2.71
N ALA A 22 11.72 -7.77 3.62
CA ALA A 22 11.31 -6.81 4.63
C ALA A 22 10.78 -5.51 3.96
N PRO A 23 9.73 -4.88 4.51
CA PRO A 23 9.31 -3.57 4.04
C PRO A 23 10.43 -2.55 4.24
N VAL A 24 10.61 -1.66 3.26
CA VAL A 24 11.73 -0.70 3.27
C VAL A 24 11.45 0.55 4.12
N ASP A 25 10.17 0.87 4.33
CA ASP A 25 9.71 2.01 5.12
C ASP A 25 8.28 1.79 5.68
N ALA A 26 7.71 2.82 6.30
CA ALA A 26 6.42 2.72 6.98
C ALA A 26 5.27 2.56 5.99
N LEU A 27 5.33 3.26 4.84
CA LEU A 27 4.37 3.10 3.76
C LEU A 27 4.40 1.67 3.18
N ASP A 28 5.59 1.15 2.89
CA ASP A 28 5.77 -0.20 2.34
C ASP A 28 5.24 -1.26 3.31
N ALA A 29 5.42 -1.06 4.62
CA ALA A 29 4.83 -1.93 5.64
C ALA A 29 3.29 -1.87 5.65
N ALA A 30 2.69 -0.71 5.34
CA ALA A 30 1.23 -0.58 5.20
C ALA A 30 0.72 -1.34 3.97
N CYS A 31 1.40 -1.21 2.84
CA CYS A 31 1.10 -1.97 1.63
C CYS A 31 1.24 -3.49 1.85
N MET A 32 2.29 -3.93 2.56
CA MET A 32 2.45 -5.35 2.92
C MET A 32 1.26 -5.90 3.72
N ARG A 33 0.74 -5.13 4.69
CA ARG A 33 -0.44 -5.52 5.47
C ARG A 33 -1.71 -5.53 4.63
N HIS A 34 -1.83 -4.62 3.67
CA HIS A 34 -2.95 -4.61 2.71
C HIS A 34 -2.92 -5.85 1.81
N ASP A 35 -1.77 -6.18 1.23
CA ASP A 35 -1.57 -7.40 0.45
C ASP A 35 -1.98 -8.64 1.23
N ALA A 36 -1.58 -8.75 2.50
CA ALA A 36 -1.96 -9.86 3.36
C ALA A 36 -3.46 -9.89 3.74
N CYS A 37 -4.14 -8.75 3.66
CA CYS A 37 -5.59 -8.63 3.86
C CYS A 37 -6.37 -9.16 2.64
N VAL A 38 -5.78 -9.09 1.44
CA VAL A 38 -6.38 -9.55 0.20
C VAL A 38 -6.14 -11.05 0.01
N LYS A 39 -7.21 -11.85 0.02
CA LYS A 39 -7.13 -13.29 -0.29
C LYS A 39 -7.15 -13.51 -1.80
N ASP A 40 -6.29 -14.42 -2.28
CA ASP A 40 -6.28 -14.96 -3.65
C ASP A 40 -6.23 -13.90 -4.78
N PHE A 41 -5.59 -12.74 -4.56
CA PHE A 41 -5.51 -11.65 -5.54
C PHE A 41 -6.87 -11.12 -6.02
N LYS A 42 -7.91 -11.26 -5.20
CA LYS A 42 -9.27 -10.75 -5.49
C LYS A 42 -9.36 -9.26 -5.22
N ILE A 43 -10.49 -8.66 -5.61
CA ILE A 43 -10.82 -7.29 -5.22
C ILE A 43 -10.77 -7.19 -3.69
N PRO A 44 -10.01 -6.24 -3.09
CA PRO A 44 -9.95 -6.06 -1.64
C PRO A 44 -11.34 -5.81 -1.03
N SER A 45 -11.51 -6.20 0.24
CA SER A 45 -12.70 -5.77 0.99
C SER A 45 -12.63 -4.26 1.26
N CYS A 46 -13.78 -3.60 1.42
CA CYS A 46 -13.78 -2.17 1.73
C CYS A 46 -13.02 -1.87 3.04
N GLY A 47 -13.03 -2.82 3.99
CA GLY A 47 -12.26 -2.74 5.22
C GLY A 47 -10.74 -2.86 5.01
N CYS A 48 -10.25 -3.60 4.01
CA CYS A 48 -8.82 -3.63 3.69
C CYS A 48 -8.38 -2.27 3.12
N ASN A 49 -9.15 -1.72 2.19
CA ASN A 49 -8.88 -0.41 1.59
C ASN A 49 -8.92 0.72 2.62
N ALA A 50 -9.91 0.73 3.52
CA ALA A 50 -10.01 1.74 4.58
C ALA A 50 -8.79 1.73 5.50
N ARG A 51 -8.30 0.55 5.92
CA ARG A 51 -7.10 0.43 6.76
C ARG A 51 -5.83 0.90 6.05
N LEU A 52 -5.71 0.61 4.75
CA LEU A 52 -4.60 1.14 3.94
C LEU A 52 -4.66 2.66 3.87
N ALA A 53 -5.83 3.23 3.59
CA ALA A 53 -6.02 4.68 3.50
C ALA A 53 -5.66 5.38 4.81
N GLU A 54 -6.10 4.84 5.96
CA GLU A 54 -5.76 5.37 7.28
C GLU A 54 -4.25 5.34 7.55
N ALA A 55 -3.62 4.19 7.34
CA ALA A 55 -2.18 4.04 7.57
C ALA A 55 -1.35 4.94 6.66
N ALA A 56 -1.70 5.04 5.37
CA ALA A 56 -1.01 5.89 4.41
C ALA A 56 -1.23 7.39 4.73
N THR A 57 -2.42 7.78 5.18
CA THR A 57 -2.68 9.16 5.63
C THR A 57 -1.79 9.53 6.83
N ALA A 58 -1.60 8.60 7.77
CA ALA A 58 -0.71 8.82 8.91
C ALA A 58 0.76 9.02 8.48
N VAL A 59 1.24 8.23 7.51
CA VAL A 59 2.60 8.39 6.95
C VAL A 59 2.74 9.72 6.20
N ALA A 60 1.75 10.11 5.39
CA ALA A 60 1.75 11.39 4.68
C ALA A 60 1.82 12.61 5.62
N ALA A 61 1.25 12.48 6.83
CA ALA A 61 1.28 13.52 7.86
C ALA A 61 2.57 13.52 8.72
N ASP A 62 3.37 12.45 8.67
CA ASP A 62 4.58 12.33 9.47
C ASP A 62 5.71 13.20 8.92
N ARG A 63 6.00 14.32 9.59
CA ARG A 63 7.04 15.25 9.19
C ARG A 63 8.45 14.68 9.27
N SER A 64 8.66 13.59 10.01
CA SER A 64 9.96 12.91 10.10
C SER A 64 10.24 11.99 8.90
N ALA A 65 9.19 11.55 8.18
CA ALA A 65 9.34 10.76 6.97
C ALA A 65 9.91 11.60 5.81
N PRO A 66 10.74 11.00 4.92
CA PRO A 66 11.21 11.63 3.69
C PRO A 66 10.06 12.15 2.82
N ALA A 67 10.30 13.24 2.09
CA ALA A 67 9.26 13.87 1.26
C ALA A 67 8.67 12.92 0.21
N GLU A 68 9.52 12.07 -0.40
CA GLU A 68 9.11 11.07 -1.38
C GLU A 68 8.16 10.02 -0.77
N GLU A 69 8.47 9.51 0.44
CA GLU A 69 7.58 8.57 1.15
C GLU A 69 6.23 9.21 1.44
N ARG A 70 6.22 10.48 1.88
CA ARG A 70 4.96 11.21 2.14
C ARG A 70 4.12 11.42 0.89
N GLU A 71 4.74 11.72 -0.24
CA GLU A 71 4.04 11.91 -1.52
C GLU A 71 3.47 10.59 -2.03
N ALA A 72 4.26 9.51 -1.97
CA ALA A 72 3.79 8.17 -2.29
C ALA A 72 2.64 7.74 -1.35
N ALA A 73 2.70 8.14 -0.07
CA ALA A 73 1.68 7.82 0.91
C ALA A 73 0.36 8.57 0.62
N ASP A 74 0.41 9.85 0.25
CA ASP A 74 -0.80 10.59 -0.17
C ASP A 74 -1.45 9.96 -1.41
N PHE A 75 -0.63 9.64 -2.43
CA PHE A 75 -1.11 8.93 -3.62
C PHE A 75 -1.78 7.59 -3.25
N THR A 76 -1.14 6.81 -2.38
CA THR A 76 -1.66 5.52 -1.89
C THR A 76 -2.97 5.69 -1.15
N ALA A 77 -3.06 6.68 -0.24
CA ALA A 77 -4.26 6.93 0.55
C ALA A 77 -5.46 7.27 -0.33
N ARG A 78 -5.26 8.17 -1.31
CA ARG A 78 -6.29 8.57 -2.27
C ARG A 78 -6.70 7.41 -3.18
N GLY A 79 -5.73 6.62 -3.64
CA GLY A 79 -6.00 5.42 -4.43
C GLY A 79 -6.83 4.39 -3.67
N ALA A 80 -6.48 4.12 -2.41
CA ALA A 80 -7.21 3.16 -1.57
C ALA A 80 -8.68 3.55 -1.35
N GLN A 81 -8.99 4.86 -1.30
CA GLN A 81 -10.37 5.36 -1.17
C GLN A 81 -11.17 5.28 -2.48
N ALA A 82 -10.50 5.33 -3.64
CA ALA A 82 -11.14 5.37 -4.95
C ALA A 82 -11.33 3.99 -5.59
N LEU A 83 -10.54 2.99 -5.19
CA LEU A 83 -10.60 1.66 -5.78
C LEU A 83 -11.88 0.90 -5.39
N PRO A 84 -12.49 0.16 -6.33
CA PRO A 84 -13.61 -0.72 -6.02
C PRO A 84 -13.28 -1.71 -4.90
N CYS A 85 -14.28 -2.01 -4.09
CA CYS A 85 -14.19 -2.97 -3.02
C CYS A 85 -15.47 -3.80 -2.90
N HIS A 86 -15.39 -4.90 -2.18
CA HIS A 86 -16.54 -5.76 -1.84
C HIS A 86 -16.85 -5.72 -0.34
#